data_AF-A0A6C0CWY5-F1
#
_entry.id   AF-A0A6C0CWY5-F1
#
_cell.length_a   1.000
_cell.length_b   1.000
_cell.length_c   1.000
_cell.angle_alpha   90.00
_cell.angle_beta   90.00
_cell.angle_gamma   90.00
#
_symmetry.space_group_name_H-M   'P 1'
#
loop_
_entity.id
_entity.type
_entity.pdbx_description
1 polymer ?
#
loop_
_entity_poly.entity_id
_entity_poly.type
_entity_poly.pdbx_seq_one_letter_code
_entity_poly.pdbx_strand_id
1 'polypeptide(L)'
;MNYTVKYDFERDHLFGKIHFDDRMVIMDLEDLFSIINYSKTFTRYTPDKQFPYYIQNKQFISYKEFIYKYDEINVDYIFKNGNSFDLRHSNVDIFHKYHNNIIQKYNVISYHHGHISKNGKDASIMKNPIWRIKEGDKEYILMYCETDTICKLCPKSYQKILDFEKKYKKNSFYKHSTGYIYCSKNLSIHQIITGCYGNGKGTKNISVDHIDQDPLNNTYDNLRIATRKEQEQNSKGIKEGTKRARKADAPDYPEGITHDMIPKYINYRGLDKYGTSGKTRSYFVVEKHPTLIANNKKALYSSKSEKVSPEEKLQQAIDILSYLDKGEMPPSDEPVLPKYYSLITARGKPNLVYERRTEDGVRQNVKMVLPEEYDLAEQLERIQEKVVAKYGE
;
A
#
# COMPACT_ATOMS: atom_id res chain seq x y z
N MET A 1 -42.02 0.28 -29.12
CA MET A 1 -43.07 -0.34 -29.95
C MET A 1 -43.74 -1.41 -29.11
N ASN A 2 -45.08 -1.51 -29.16
CA ASN A 2 -45.74 -2.70 -28.64
C ASN A 2 -45.46 -3.81 -29.64
N TYR A 3 -44.80 -4.87 -29.17
CA TYR A 3 -44.45 -6.04 -29.98
C TYR A 3 -45.31 -7.22 -29.48
N THR A 4 -45.61 -8.17 -30.36
CA THR A 4 -46.43 -9.32 -30.00
C THR A 4 -45.56 -10.36 -29.29
N VAL A 5 -46.01 -10.83 -28.12
CA VAL A 5 -45.40 -11.94 -27.39
C VAL A 5 -46.30 -13.15 -27.51
N LYS A 6 -45.74 -14.32 -27.87
CA LYS A 6 -46.42 -15.61 -27.78
C LYS A 6 -45.62 -16.55 -26.90
N TYR A 7 -46.28 -17.12 -25.90
CA TYR A 7 -45.72 -18.15 -25.03
C TYR A 7 -46.07 -19.53 -25.58
N ASP A 8 -45.10 -20.43 -25.57
CA ASP A 8 -45.25 -21.83 -25.97
C ASP A 8 -44.33 -22.71 -25.10
N PHE A 9 -44.49 -24.02 -25.14
CA PHE A 9 -43.62 -24.94 -24.42
C PHE A 9 -43.53 -26.31 -25.09
N GLU A 10 -42.35 -26.93 -24.99
CA GLU A 10 -42.10 -28.27 -25.52
C GLU A 10 -42.27 -29.30 -24.41
N ARG A 11 -43.26 -30.20 -24.57
CA ARG A 11 -43.62 -31.17 -23.52
C ARG A 11 -42.59 -32.28 -23.37
N ASP A 12 -42.08 -32.78 -24.49
CA ASP A 12 -41.22 -33.97 -24.50
C ASP A 12 -39.80 -33.66 -24.01
N HIS A 13 -39.37 -32.41 -24.19
CA HIS A 13 -38.03 -31.93 -23.82
C HIS A 13 -38.05 -30.95 -22.64
N LEU A 14 -39.24 -30.72 -22.05
CA LEU A 14 -39.47 -29.93 -20.84
C LEU A 14 -38.82 -28.54 -20.85
N PHE A 15 -39.05 -27.74 -21.90
CA PHE A 15 -38.57 -26.36 -21.96
C PHE A 15 -39.64 -25.37 -22.47
N GLY A 16 -39.55 -24.13 -22.02
CA GLY A 16 -40.41 -23.04 -22.43
C GLY A 16 -39.88 -22.28 -23.64
N LYS A 17 -40.78 -21.70 -24.43
CA LYS A 17 -40.49 -20.87 -25.60
C LYS A 17 -41.20 -19.53 -25.45
N ILE A 18 -40.48 -18.43 -25.63
CA ILE A 18 -41.05 -17.09 -25.78
C ILE A 18 -40.72 -16.60 -27.17
N HIS A 19 -41.75 -16.42 -27.99
CA HIS A 19 -41.66 -15.79 -29.29
C HIS A 19 -41.93 -14.31 -29.15
N PHE A 20 -41.04 -13.50 -29.72
CA PHE A 20 -41.25 -12.07 -29.86
C PHE A 20 -40.58 -11.59 -31.13
N ASP A 21 -41.29 -10.75 -31.89
CA ASP A 21 -40.82 -10.34 -33.21
C ASP A 21 -40.47 -11.59 -34.05
N ASP A 22 -39.35 -11.59 -34.79
CA ASP A 22 -38.82 -12.77 -35.50
C ASP A 22 -37.87 -13.64 -34.66
N ARG A 23 -37.89 -13.49 -33.32
CA ARG A 23 -36.97 -14.16 -32.40
C ARG A 23 -37.69 -15.14 -31.48
N MET A 24 -36.93 -16.12 -31.01
CA MET A 24 -37.40 -17.15 -30.09
C MET A 24 -36.36 -17.38 -29.00
N VAL A 25 -36.81 -17.28 -27.74
CA VAL A 25 -36.01 -17.58 -26.55
C VAL A 25 -36.47 -18.90 -25.96
N ILE A 26 -35.52 -19.79 -25.67
CA ILE A 26 -35.78 -21.00 -24.89
C ILE A 26 -35.27 -20.86 -23.47
N MET A 27 -35.98 -21.45 -22.52
CA MET A 27 -35.67 -21.42 -21.08
C MET A 27 -36.28 -22.62 -20.37
N ASP A 28 -35.92 -22.84 -19.12
CA ASP A 28 -36.53 -23.91 -18.32
C ASP A 28 -38.01 -23.59 -18.05
N LEU A 29 -38.84 -24.62 -17.86
CA LEU A 29 -40.29 -24.42 -17.65
C LEU A 29 -40.60 -23.58 -16.42
N GLU A 30 -39.82 -23.75 -15.35
CA GLU A 30 -39.96 -22.96 -14.12
C GLU A 30 -39.76 -21.47 -14.39
N ASP A 31 -38.74 -21.12 -15.19
CA ASP A 31 -38.46 -19.74 -15.59
C ASP A 31 -39.59 -19.17 -16.45
N LEU A 32 -40.08 -19.93 -17.44
CA LEU A 32 -41.22 -19.52 -18.26
C LEU A 32 -42.44 -19.21 -17.39
N PHE A 33 -42.80 -20.11 -16.47
CA PHE A 33 -43.94 -19.91 -15.58
C PHE A 33 -43.71 -18.75 -14.62
N SER A 34 -42.47 -18.54 -14.15
CA SER A 34 -42.14 -17.40 -13.30
C SER A 34 -42.34 -16.07 -14.05
N ILE A 35 -42.04 -16.01 -15.35
CA ILE A 35 -42.27 -14.86 -16.22
C ILE A 35 -43.77 -14.64 -16.48
N ILE A 36 -44.51 -15.69 -16.84
CA ILE A 36 -45.96 -15.60 -17.14
C ILE A 36 -46.74 -15.13 -15.91
N ASN A 37 -46.41 -15.65 -14.73
CA ASN A 37 -47.11 -15.33 -13.49
C ASN A 37 -46.56 -14.05 -12.81
N TYR A 38 -45.56 -13.39 -13.39
CA TYR A 38 -45.01 -12.17 -12.81
C TYR A 38 -45.99 -11.01 -12.96
N SER A 39 -46.18 -10.23 -11.89
CA SER A 39 -47.13 -9.12 -11.88
C SER A 39 -46.77 -7.98 -12.82
N LYS A 40 -45.52 -7.90 -13.27
CA LYS A 40 -45.07 -6.96 -14.30
C LYS A 40 -44.87 -7.70 -15.60
N THR A 41 -45.35 -7.08 -16.67
CA THR A 41 -45.22 -7.64 -18.01
C THR A 41 -43.99 -7.07 -18.71
N PHE A 42 -43.19 -7.95 -19.31
CA PHE A 42 -42.12 -7.60 -20.23
C PHE A 42 -42.79 -7.05 -21.49
N THR A 43 -43.12 -5.76 -21.48
CA THR A 43 -43.94 -5.10 -22.53
C THR A 43 -43.13 -4.16 -23.41
N ARG A 44 -41.85 -3.96 -23.07
CA ARG A 44 -40.96 -3.05 -23.80
C ARG A 44 -39.91 -3.84 -24.54
N TYR A 45 -39.74 -3.50 -25.81
CA TYR A 45 -38.68 -4.00 -26.65
C TYR A 45 -38.27 -2.88 -27.61
N THR A 46 -36.96 -2.76 -27.82
CA THR A 46 -36.35 -1.85 -28.79
C THR A 46 -35.27 -2.63 -29.57
N PRO A 47 -35.04 -2.33 -30.86
CA PRO A 47 -34.10 -3.11 -31.68
C PRO A 47 -32.66 -3.17 -31.16
N ASP A 48 -32.23 -2.18 -30.38
CA ASP A 48 -30.91 -2.13 -29.72
C ASP A 48 -30.79 -3.08 -28.52
N LYS A 49 -31.91 -3.62 -28.02
CA LYS A 49 -31.94 -4.56 -26.90
C LYS A 49 -32.04 -5.98 -27.41
N GLN A 50 -31.32 -6.87 -26.73
CA GLN A 50 -31.31 -8.29 -27.07
C GLN A 50 -32.64 -8.98 -26.74
N PHE A 51 -33.23 -8.61 -25.58
CA PHE A 51 -34.45 -9.19 -25.05
C PHE A 51 -35.46 -8.10 -24.68
N PRO A 52 -36.75 -8.45 -24.62
CA PRO A 52 -37.73 -7.66 -23.92
C PRO A 52 -37.40 -7.39 -22.46
N TYR A 53 -37.91 -6.28 -21.96
CA TYR A 53 -37.67 -5.82 -20.61
C TYR A 53 -38.89 -5.11 -20.00
N TYR A 54 -38.87 -4.96 -18.68
CA TYR A 54 -39.69 -3.99 -17.96
C TYR A 54 -38.79 -2.98 -17.22
N ILE A 55 -39.38 -1.88 -16.74
CA ILE A 55 -38.65 -0.88 -15.95
C ILE A 55 -39.07 -0.98 -14.49
N GLN A 56 -38.09 -1.01 -13.59
CA GLN A 56 -38.30 -0.93 -12.15
C GLN A 56 -37.23 -0.03 -11.54
N ASN A 57 -37.63 0.97 -10.76
CA ASN A 57 -36.71 1.87 -10.07
C ASN A 57 -35.62 2.47 -11.00
N LYS A 58 -36.00 2.84 -12.23
CA LYS A 58 -35.11 3.33 -13.31
C LYS A 58 -34.09 2.31 -13.85
N GLN A 59 -34.17 1.04 -13.45
CA GLN A 59 -33.41 -0.07 -14.04
C GLN A 59 -34.25 -0.78 -15.09
N PHE A 60 -33.59 -1.23 -16.15
CA PHE A 60 -34.15 -2.12 -17.16
C PHE A 60 -33.93 -3.56 -16.71
N ILE A 61 -34.97 -4.39 -16.73
CA ILE A 61 -34.88 -5.79 -16.34
C ILE A 61 -35.43 -6.65 -17.47
N SER A 62 -34.53 -7.35 -18.14
CA SER A 62 -34.77 -8.29 -19.24
C SER A 62 -35.06 -9.70 -18.75
N TYR A 63 -35.46 -10.61 -19.65
CA TYR A 63 -35.62 -12.04 -19.31
C TYR A 63 -34.35 -12.61 -18.68
N LYS A 64 -33.18 -12.30 -19.25
CA LYS A 64 -31.89 -12.76 -18.76
C LYS A 64 -31.59 -12.26 -17.34
N GLU A 65 -31.79 -10.97 -17.07
CA GLU A 65 -31.60 -10.38 -15.74
C GLU A 65 -32.64 -10.89 -14.73
N PHE A 66 -33.86 -11.16 -15.17
CA PHE A 66 -34.92 -11.70 -14.32
C PHE A 66 -34.64 -13.13 -13.87
N ILE A 67 -34.21 -14.00 -14.79
CA ILE A 67 -33.90 -15.42 -14.54
C ILE A 67 -32.67 -15.51 -13.62
N TYR A 68 -31.56 -14.90 -14.05
CA TYR A 68 -30.27 -15.10 -13.38
C TYR A 68 -30.00 -14.12 -12.24
N LYS A 69 -30.72 -13.01 -12.17
CA LYS A 69 -30.64 -12.01 -11.08
C LYS A 69 -29.27 -11.35 -10.95
N TYR A 70 -28.45 -11.40 -12.00
CA TYR A 70 -27.16 -10.73 -12.06
C TYR A 70 -27.18 -9.56 -13.04
N ASP A 71 -26.56 -8.47 -12.62
CA ASP A 71 -26.30 -7.30 -13.46
C ASP A 71 -25.10 -7.59 -14.38
N GLU A 72 -25.26 -7.35 -15.68
CA GLU A 72 -24.21 -7.52 -16.71
C GLU A 72 -22.98 -6.63 -16.49
N ILE A 73 -23.08 -5.63 -15.60
CA ILE A 73 -21.98 -4.74 -15.27
C ILE A 73 -20.73 -5.49 -14.80
N ASN A 74 -20.89 -6.58 -14.03
CA ASN A 74 -19.76 -7.30 -13.44
C ASN A 74 -19.76 -8.83 -13.64
N VAL A 75 -20.67 -9.35 -14.45
CA VAL A 75 -20.68 -10.76 -14.84
C VAL A 75 -20.61 -10.93 -16.36
N ASP A 76 -20.08 -12.07 -16.78
CA ASP A 76 -20.11 -12.57 -18.14
C ASP A 76 -21.01 -13.80 -18.18
N TYR A 77 -21.83 -13.89 -19.23
CA TYR A 77 -22.69 -15.04 -19.52
C TYR A 77 -22.07 -15.84 -20.66
N ILE A 78 -21.77 -17.12 -20.41
CA ILE A 78 -21.17 -18.03 -21.38
C ILE A 78 -22.22 -19.06 -21.79
N PHE A 79 -22.62 -19.02 -23.06
CA PHE A 79 -23.59 -19.93 -23.65
C PHE A 79 -22.85 -21.12 -24.27
N LYS A 80 -23.03 -22.31 -23.70
CA LYS A 80 -22.30 -23.54 -24.10
C LYS A 80 -22.54 -23.91 -25.56
N ASN A 81 -23.74 -23.67 -26.07
CA ASN A 81 -24.09 -23.92 -27.47
C ASN A 81 -23.89 -22.70 -28.40
N GLY A 82 -23.34 -21.60 -27.91
CA GLY A 82 -23.17 -20.35 -28.67
C GLY A 82 -24.46 -19.59 -28.98
N ASN A 83 -25.62 -20.08 -28.56
CA ASN A 83 -26.90 -19.43 -28.77
C ASN A 83 -27.29 -18.59 -27.55
N SER A 84 -27.17 -17.27 -27.68
CA SER A 84 -27.54 -16.32 -26.61
C SER A 84 -29.04 -16.28 -26.29
N PHE A 85 -29.90 -16.85 -27.13
CA PHE A 85 -31.34 -16.96 -26.87
C PHE A 85 -31.73 -18.27 -26.18
N ASP A 86 -30.76 -19.14 -25.87
CA ASP A 86 -30.97 -20.32 -25.05
C ASP A 86 -30.57 -20.03 -23.60
N LEU A 87 -31.56 -19.59 -22.81
CA LEU A 87 -31.45 -19.21 -21.40
C LEU A 87 -31.70 -20.40 -20.46
N ARG A 88 -31.65 -21.65 -20.92
CA ARG A 88 -31.75 -22.79 -20.01
C ARG A 88 -30.53 -22.82 -19.10
N HIS A 89 -30.73 -23.11 -17.81
CA HIS A 89 -29.65 -23.17 -16.82
C HIS A 89 -28.58 -24.20 -17.19
N SER A 90 -28.94 -25.27 -17.89
CA SER A 90 -27.99 -26.26 -18.40
C SER A 90 -27.02 -25.68 -19.44
N ASN A 91 -27.44 -24.65 -20.19
CA ASN A 91 -26.69 -24.04 -21.28
C ASN A 91 -25.86 -22.81 -20.86
N VAL A 92 -26.16 -22.18 -19.74
CA VAL A 92 -25.56 -20.90 -19.36
C VAL A 92 -24.68 -21.05 -18.12
N ASP A 93 -23.39 -20.75 -18.28
CA ASP A 93 -22.48 -20.54 -17.16
C ASP A 93 -22.30 -19.03 -16.92
N ILE A 94 -22.22 -18.63 -15.65
CA ILE A 94 -22.09 -17.22 -15.26
C ILE A 94 -20.83 -17.05 -14.45
N PHE A 95 -19.99 -16.11 -14.87
CA PHE A 95 -18.75 -15.83 -14.17
C PHE A 95 -18.62 -14.35 -13.87
N HIS A 96 -18.02 -14.01 -12.73
CA HIS A 96 -17.60 -12.63 -12.51
C HIS A 96 -16.54 -12.26 -13.55
N LYS A 97 -16.50 -11.01 -14.04
CA LYS A 97 -15.55 -10.55 -15.07
C LYS A 97 -14.08 -10.78 -14.72
N TYR A 98 -13.78 -10.87 -13.43
CA TYR A 98 -12.44 -11.19 -12.93
C TYR A 98 -12.04 -12.67 -13.10
N HIS A 99 -12.96 -13.55 -13.49
CA HIS A 99 -12.72 -15.00 -13.58
C HIS A 99 -11.57 -15.35 -14.53
N ASN A 100 -11.51 -14.70 -15.70
CA ASN A 100 -10.45 -14.90 -16.68
C ASN A 100 -9.06 -14.59 -16.08
N ASN A 101 -8.96 -13.54 -15.27
CA ASN A 101 -7.71 -13.18 -14.58
C ASN A 101 -7.26 -14.25 -13.58
N ILE A 102 -8.19 -15.01 -13.00
CA ILE A 102 -7.90 -16.06 -12.03
C ILE A 102 -7.45 -17.34 -12.75
N ILE A 103 -8.20 -17.82 -13.74
CA ILE A 103 -7.88 -19.08 -14.44
C ILE A 103 -6.56 -19.01 -15.22
N GLN A 104 -6.15 -17.81 -15.65
CA GLN A 104 -4.85 -17.61 -16.30
C GLN A 104 -3.66 -17.70 -15.33
N LYS A 105 -3.89 -17.45 -14.04
CA LYS A 105 -2.82 -17.36 -13.02
C LYS A 105 -2.76 -18.56 -12.09
N TYR A 106 -3.87 -19.26 -11.90
CA TYR A 106 -4.01 -20.29 -10.89
C TYR A 106 -4.63 -21.56 -11.45
N ASN A 107 -4.24 -22.71 -10.90
CA ASN A 107 -4.92 -23.98 -11.11
C ASN A 107 -6.25 -23.99 -10.34
N VAL A 108 -7.34 -23.63 -11.01
CA VAL A 108 -8.69 -23.54 -10.42
C VAL A 108 -9.35 -24.92 -10.40
N ILE A 109 -9.78 -25.33 -9.21
CA ILE A 109 -10.52 -26.57 -8.95
C ILE A 109 -12.02 -26.34 -9.14
N SER A 110 -12.55 -25.26 -8.56
CA SER A 110 -13.96 -24.93 -8.64
C SER A 110 -14.21 -23.43 -8.50
N TYR A 111 -15.33 -23.00 -9.06
CA TYR A 111 -15.86 -21.65 -8.92
C TYR A 111 -17.17 -21.69 -8.13
N HIS A 112 -17.29 -20.78 -7.17
CA HIS A 112 -18.52 -20.56 -6.42
C HIS A 112 -18.97 -19.13 -6.62
N HIS A 113 -20.21 -19.00 -7.10
CA HIS A 113 -20.86 -17.71 -7.22
C HIS A 113 -20.86 -16.98 -5.87
N GLY A 114 -20.73 -15.66 -5.96
CA GLY A 114 -20.83 -14.79 -4.80
C GLY A 114 -22.27 -14.67 -4.29
N HIS A 115 -22.60 -13.53 -3.71
CA HIS A 115 -23.97 -13.17 -3.34
C HIS A 115 -24.38 -11.85 -3.96
N ILE A 116 -25.69 -11.61 -3.98
CA ILE A 116 -26.30 -10.38 -4.48
C ILE A 116 -27.19 -9.77 -3.39
N SER A 117 -27.38 -8.45 -3.46
CA SER A 117 -28.51 -7.79 -2.81
C SER A 117 -29.68 -7.69 -3.79
N LYS A 118 -30.92 -7.76 -3.30
CA LYS A 118 -32.11 -7.47 -4.12
C LYS A 118 -32.44 -5.98 -4.18
N ASN A 119 -31.88 -5.20 -3.25
CA ASN A 119 -32.24 -3.80 -3.03
C ASN A 119 -31.01 -2.90 -2.92
N GLY A 120 -31.20 -1.61 -3.17
CA GLY A 120 -30.16 -0.59 -3.08
C GLY A 120 -29.41 -0.40 -4.40
N LYS A 121 -28.42 0.51 -4.38
CA LYS A 121 -27.64 0.89 -5.57
C LYS A 121 -26.83 -0.26 -6.17
N ASP A 122 -26.48 -1.26 -5.35
CA ASP A 122 -25.68 -2.42 -5.75
C ASP A 122 -26.54 -3.69 -5.89
N ALA A 123 -27.84 -3.52 -6.16
CA ALA A 123 -28.74 -4.65 -6.40
C ALA A 123 -28.27 -5.47 -7.62
N SER A 124 -28.38 -6.80 -7.55
CA SER A 124 -27.98 -7.74 -8.61
C SER A 124 -26.48 -7.76 -8.97
N ILE A 125 -25.65 -6.92 -8.35
CA ILE A 125 -24.19 -6.97 -8.54
C ILE A 125 -23.61 -8.14 -7.75
N MET A 126 -22.88 -9.03 -8.42
CA MET A 126 -22.24 -10.19 -7.76
C MET A 126 -21.11 -9.73 -6.83
N LYS A 127 -21.24 -10.00 -5.53
CA LYS A 127 -20.24 -9.70 -4.51
C LYS A 127 -19.55 -10.97 -4.03
N ASN A 128 -18.24 -10.90 -3.87
CA ASN A 128 -17.41 -11.94 -3.27
C ASN A 128 -17.55 -13.36 -3.87
N PRO A 129 -17.48 -13.51 -5.22
CA PRO A 129 -17.26 -14.83 -5.80
C PRO A 129 -15.93 -15.42 -5.33
N ILE A 130 -15.87 -16.75 -5.34
CA ILE A 130 -14.77 -17.51 -4.78
C ILE A 130 -14.28 -18.55 -5.79
N TRP A 131 -12.96 -18.69 -5.87
CA TRP A 131 -12.29 -19.78 -6.57
C TRP A 131 -11.53 -20.65 -5.58
N ARG A 132 -11.76 -21.96 -5.63
CA ARG A 132 -10.87 -22.93 -4.98
C ARG A 132 -9.73 -23.24 -5.93
N ILE A 133 -8.51 -23.15 -5.45
CA ILE A 133 -7.29 -23.35 -6.23
C ILE A 133 -6.37 -24.36 -5.57
N LYS A 134 -5.49 -24.97 -6.36
CA LYS A 134 -4.40 -25.82 -5.87
C LYS A 134 -3.05 -25.16 -6.13
N GLU A 135 -2.23 -25.04 -5.09
CA GLU A 135 -0.83 -24.62 -5.19
C GLU A 135 0.05 -25.71 -4.54
N GLY A 136 0.77 -26.47 -5.38
CA GLY A 136 1.44 -27.68 -4.93
C GLY A 136 0.43 -28.69 -4.37
N ASP A 137 0.64 -29.14 -3.13
CA ASP A 137 -0.29 -30.04 -2.43
C ASP A 137 -1.32 -29.33 -1.54
N LYS A 138 -1.30 -27.99 -1.51
CA LYS A 138 -2.18 -27.19 -0.65
C LYS A 138 -3.34 -26.60 -1.45
N GLU A 139 -4.51 -26.60 -0.83
CA GLU A 139 -5.68 -25.92 -1.35
C GLU A 139 -5.84 -24.54 -0.72
N TYR A 140 -6.18 -23.57 -1.56
CA TYR A 140 -6.50 -22.22 -1.16
C TYR A 140 -7.83 -21.76 -1.74
N ILE A 141 -8.37 -20.72 -1.13
CA ILE A 141 -9.60 -20.06 -1.51
C ILE A 141 -9.24 -18.63 -1.86
N LEU A 142 -9.47 -18.25 -3.10
CA LEU A 142 -9.35 -16.87 -3.56
C LEU A 142 -10.74 -16.24 -3.55
N MET A 143 -10.92 -15.19 -2.76
CA MET A 143 -12.17 -14.44 -2.70
C MET A 143 -11.97 -13.08 -3.35
N TYR A 144 -12.81 -12.75 -4.32
CA TYR A 144 -12.83 -11.41 -4.88
C TYR A 144 -13.39 -10.40 -3.86
N CYS A 145 -12.73 -9.27 -3.71
CA CYS A 145 -13.15 -8.15 -2.89
C CYS A 145 -13.07 -6.88 -3.73
N GLU A 146 -14.12 -6.08 -3.72
CA GLU A 146 -14.11 -4.86 -4.52
C GLU A 146 -13.14 -3.81 -3.94
N THR A 147 -12.46 -3.02 -4.78
CA THR A 147 -12.33 -3.17 -6.24
C THR A 147 -11.12 -4.02 -6.61
N ASP A 148 -11.23 -4.88 -7.64
CA ASP A 148 -10.14 -5.63 -8.28
C ASP A 148 -9.12 -6.31 -7.35
N THR A 149 -9.56 -6.71 -6.16
CA THR A 149 -8.70 -7.24 -5.11
C THR A 149 -9.02 -8.70 -4.85
N ILE A 150 -7.98 -9.51 -4.66
CA ILE A 150 -8.12 -10.91 -4.25
C ILE A 150 -7.62 -11.08 -2.81
N CYS A 151 -8.49 -11.62 -1.97
CA CYS A 151 -8.15 -12.08 -0.63
C CYS A 151 -7.83 -13.58 -0.68
N LYS A 152 -6.65 -13.97 -0.21
CA LYS A 152 -6.23 -15.37 -0.12
C LYS A 152 -6.61 -15.93 1.24
N LEU A 153 -7.28 -17.07 1.25
CA LEU A 153 -7.76 -17.78 2.43
C LEU A 153 -7.33 -19.25 2.35
N CYS A 154 -7.16 -19.90 3.50
CA CYS A 154 -7.11 -21.36 3.59
C CYS A 154 -8.49 -21.90 4.01
N PRO A 155 -8.76 -23.22 3.89
CA PRO A 155 -10.04 -23.80 4.29
C PRO A 155 -10.46 -23.44 5.71
N LYS A 156 -9.50 -23.41 6.65
CA LYS A 156 -9.74 -23.02 8.05
C LYS A 156 -10.17 -21.56 8.19
N SER A 157 -9.50 -20.63 7.50
CA SER A 157 -9.91 -19.22 7.50
C SER A 157 -11.32 -19.03 6.94
N TYR A 158 -11.61 -19.71 5.83
CA TYR A 158 -12.93 -19.62 5.21
C TYR A 158 -14.03 -20.18 6.12
N GLN A 159 -13.77 -21.30 6.79
CA GLN A 159 -14.71 -21.86 7.77
C GLN A 159 -15.03 -20.88 8.90
N LYS A 160 -14.03 -20.13 9.41
CA LYS A 160 -14.26 -19.09 10.43
C LYS A 160 -15.18 -17.97 9.93
N ILE A 161 -15.08 -17.59 8.65
CA ILE A 161 -15.97 -16.62 8.04
C ILE A 161 -17.40 -17.18 7.95
N LEU A 162 -17.55 -18.43 7.48
CA LEU A 162 -18.86 -19.09 7.40
C LEU A 162 -19.52 -19.21 8.78
N ASP A 163 -18.76 -19.55 9.82
CA ASP A 163 -19.29 -19.66 11.18
C ASP A 163 -19.71 -18.30 11.75
N PHE A 164 -18.99 -17.24 11.41
CA PHE A 164 -19.40 -15.87 11.71
C PHE A 164 -20.71 -15.50 10.98
N GLU A 165 -20.86 -15.88 9.72
CA GLU A 165 -22.07 -15.63 8.92
C GLU A 165 -23.26 -16.54 9.27
N LYS A 166 -23.06 -17.61 10.05
CA LYS A 166 -24.19 -18.35 10.66
C LYS A 166 -24.79 -17.58 11.83
N LYS A 167 -23.94 -16.91 12.62
CA LYS A 167 -24.36 -16.11 13.78
C LYS A 167 -24.90 -14.74 13.38
N TYR A 168 -24.40 -14.20 12.27
CA TYR A 168 -24.72 -12.87 11.78
C TYR A 168 -25.12 -12.91 10.31
N LYS A 169 -26.00 -12.02 9.85
CA LYS A 169 -26.34 -11.91 8.42
C LYS A 169 -25.07 -11.86 7.53
N LYS A 170 -25.13 -12.53 6.38
CA LYS A 170 -24.10 -12.57 5.33
C LYS A 170 -23.54 -11.18 5.04
N ASN A 171 -22.21 -11.06 4.95
CA ASN A 171 -21.53 -9.79 4.78
C ASN A 171 -20.87 -9.70 3.40
N SER A 172 -20.82 -8.49 2.86
CA SER A 172 -19.97 -8.21 1.71
C SER A 172 -18.60 -7.78 2.18
N PHE A 173 -17.55 -8.31 1.56
CA PHE A 173 -16.15 -8.00 1.83
C PHE A 173 -15.55 -7.10 0.75
N TYR A 174 -14.77 -6.10 1.14
CA TYR A 174 -14.15 -5.13 0.25
C TYR A 174 -12.79 -4.68 0.79
N LYS A 175 -11.93 -4.15 -0.09
CA LYS A 175 -10.65 -3.57 0.31
C LYS A 175 -10.87 -2.18 0.89
N HIS A 176 -10.48 -1.98 2.14
CA HIS A 176 -10.54 -0.69 2.80
C HIS A 176 -9.33 0.18 2.41
N SER A 177 -9.41 1.50 2.63
CA SER A 177 -8.32 2.45 2.34
C SER A 177 -7.02 2.16 3.10
N THR A 178 -7.11 1.38 4.19
CA THR A 178 -5.96 0.89 4.95
C THR A 178 -5.24 -0.28 4.30
N GLY A 179 -5.76 -0.81 3.18
CA GLY A 179 -5.23 -1.97 2.46
C GLY A 179 -5.80 -3.32 2.92
N TYR A 180 -6.39 -3.39 4.11
CA TYR A 180 -7.00 -4.60 4.65
C TYR A 180 -8.40 -4.85 4.10
N ILE A 181 -8.83 -6.11 4.14
CA ILE A 181 -10.20 -6.49 3.78
C ILE A 181 -11.13 -6.29 4.97
N TYR A 182 -12.21 -5.56 4.72
CA TYR A 182 -13.27 -5.25 5.69
C TYR A 182 -14.61 -5.81 5.22
N CYS A 183 -15.50 -6.02 6.17
CA CYS A 183 -16.89 -6.35 5.91
C CYS A 183 -17.80 -5.14 6.13
N SER A 184 -19.06 -5.24 5.67
CA SER A 184 -20.10 -4.21 5.83
C SER A 184 -20.39 -3.76 7.28
N LYS A 185 -19.85 -4.45 8.29
CA LYS A 185 -19.94 -4.07 9.72
C LYS A 185 -18.71 -3.34 10.24
N ASN A 186 -17.83 -2.86 9.37
CA ASN A 186 -16.55 -2.23 9.71
C ASN A 186 -15.60 -3.13 10.54
N LEU A 187 -15.73 -4.45 10.41
CA LEU A 187 -14.80 -5.42 10.96
C LEU A 187 -13.87 -5.93 9.87
N SER A 188 -12.59 -6.08 10.18
CA SER A 188 -11.66 -6.67 9.23
C SER A 188 -11.82 -8.19 9.17
N ILE A 189 -11.50 -8.79 8.03
CA ILE A 189 -11.62 -10.24 7.83
C ILE A 189 -10.69 -11.03 8.77
N HIS A 190 -9.49 -10.51 9.01
CA HIS A 190 -8.53 -11.14 9.92
C HIS A 190 -8.98 -11.07 11.39
N GLN A 191 -9.75 -10.06 11.78
CA GLN A 191 -10.39 -10.01 13.11
C GLN A 191 -11.46 -11.09 13.24
N ILE A 192 -12.26 -11.30 12.18
CA ILE A 192 -13.26 -12.37 12.14
C ILE A 192 -12.60 -13.76 12.24
N ILE A 193 -11.53 -13.98 11.47
CA ILE A 193 -10.81 -15.27 11.42
C ILE A 193 -10.17 -15.62 12.78
N THR A 194 -9.56 -14.62 13.44
CA THR A 194 -8.87 -14.82 14.73
C THR A 194 -9.78 -14.67 15.95
N GLY A 195 -10.96 -14.09 15.80
CA GLY A 195 -11.84 -13.73 16.92
C GLY A 195 -11.36 -12.54 17.76
N CYS A 196 -10.35 -11.81 17.29
CA CYS A 196 -9.74 -10.68 18.01
C CYS A 196 -10.49 -9.37 17.74
N TYR A 197 -11.64 -9.18 18.39
CA TYR A 197 -12.52 -8.03 18.19
C TYR A 197 -12.20 -6.84 19.12
N GLY A 198 -12.57 -5.63 18.69
CA GLY A 198 -12.58 -4.44 19.55
C GLY A 198 -11.21 -3.96 20.02
N ASN A 199 -10.13 -4.46 19.41
CA ASN A 199 -8.76 -4.03 19.66
C ASN A 199 -8.27 -3.20 18.46
N GLY A 200 -8.57 -1.90 18.48
CA GLY A 200 -8.20 -0.95 17.44
C GLY A 200 -6.82 -0.32 17.67
N LYS A 201 -6.30 0.37 16.64
CA LYS A 201 -5.04 1.14 16.74
C LYS A 201 -5.11 2.14 17.90
N GLY A 202 -4.24 1.95 18.89
CA GLY A 202 -3.92 2.96 19.91
C GLY A 202 -4.56 2.80 21.29
N THR A 203 -5.54 1.89 21.49
CA THR A 203 -6.25 1.80 22.78
C THR A 203 -6.09 0.48 23.52
N LYS A 204 -5.47 -0.57 22.93
CA LYS A 204 -5.32 -1.89 23.56
C LYS A 204 -4.01 -2.59 23.24
N ASN A 205 -3.64 -3.54 24.11
CA ASN A 205 -2.31 -4.16 24.16
C ASN A 205 -2.01 -5.18 23.05
N ILE A 206 -3.04 -5.66 22.34
CA ILE A 206 -2.92 -6.70 21.30
C ILE A 206 -3.66 -6.32 20.02
N SER A 207 -3.19 -6.81 18.89
CA SER A 207 -3.80 -6.68 17.57
C SER A 207 -3.56 -7.94 16.75
N VAL A 208 -4.13 -8.03 15.54
CA VAL A 208 -3.82 -9.11 14.60
C VAL A 208 -2.71 -8.64 13.67
N ASP A 209 -1.69 -9.48 13.49
CA ASP A 209 -0.51 -9.25 12.66
C ASP A 209 -0.45 -10.30 11.55
N HIS A 210 -0.04 -9.86 10.36
CA HIS A 210 0.22 -10.71 9.19
C HIS A 210 1.71 -11.01 9.14
N ILE A 211 2.09 -12.29 9.23
CA ILE A 211 3.49 -12.72 9.32
C ILE A 211 4.27 -12.30 8.06
N ASP A 212 3.65 -12.45 6.88
CA ASP A 212 4.21 -12.03 5.60
C ASP A 212 4.04 -10.55 5.27
N GLN A 213 3.35 -9.79 6.13
CA GLN A 213 3.02 -8.37 5.95
C GLN A 213 2.11 -8.06 4.76
N ASP A 214 1.49 -9.08 4.15
CA ASP A 214 0.49 -8.91 3.10
C ASP A 214 -0.92 -8.89 3.70
N PRO A 215 -1.61 -7.73 3.73
CA PRO A 215 -2.96 -7.63 4.28
C PRO A 215 -4.01 -8.44 3.50
N LEU A 216 -3.67 -8.93 2.30
CA LEU A 216 -4.53 -9.75 1.45
C LEU A 216 -4.34 -11.25 1.70
N ASN A 217 -3.24 -11.69 2.30
CA ASN A 217 -3.04 -13.08 2.72
C ASN A 217 -3.65 -13.34 4.09
N ASN A 218 -4.92 -13.75 4.12
CA ASN A 218 -5.67 -14.02 5.34
C ASN A 218 -5.78 -15.53 5.62
N THR A 219 -4.76 -16.31 5.23
CA THR A 219 -4.63 -17.71 5.64
C THR A 219 -4.37 -17.80 7.14
N TYR A 220 -4.93 -18.82 7.79
CA TYR A 220 -4.95 -18.90 9.25
C TYR A 220 -3.53 -18.91 9.84
N ASP A 221 -2.61 -19.65 9.21
CA ASP A 221 -1.23 -19.77 9.67
C ASP A 221 -0.41 -18.48 9.43
N ASN A 222 -0.87 -17.58 8.57
CA ASN A 222 -0.25 -16.28 8.34
C ASN A 222 -0.72 -15.21 9.34
N LEU A 223 -1.76 -15.50 10.14
CA LEU A 223 -2.30 -14.56 11.12
C LEU A 223 -1.86 -14.95 12.52
N ARG A 224 -1.44 -13.96 13.31
CA ARG A 224 -1.15 -14.13 14.74
C ARG A 224 -1.70 -12.96 15.55
N ILE A 225 -1.96 -13.20 16.83
CA ILE A 225 -2.19 -12.12 17.79
C ILE A 225 -0.82 -11.63 18.25
N ALA A 226 -0.55 -10.35 18.06
CA ALA A 226 0.71 -9.72 18.46
C ALA A 226 0.44 -8.53 19.38
N THR A 227 1.41 -8.21 20.23
CA THR A 227 1.39 -6.98 21.02
C THR A 227 1.71 -5.77 20.15
N ARG A 228 1.34 -4.57 20.63
CA ARG A 228 1.68 -3.31 19.96
C ARG A 228 3.19 -3.19 19.67
N LYS A 229 4.04 -3.58 20.64
CA LYS A 229 5.50 -3.50 20.51
C LYS A 229 6.01 -4.43 19.40
N GLU A 230 5.53 -5.66 19.35
CA GLU A 230 5.89 -6.62 18.29
C GLU A 230 5.46 -6.12 16.91
N GLN A 231 4.23 -5.57 16.80
CA GLN A 231 3.73 -5.02 15.55
C GLN A 231 4.55 -3.79 15.08
N GLU A 232 4.92 -2.91 16.01
CA GLU A 232 5.79 -1.76 15.70
C GLU A 232 7.15 -2.23 15.17
N GLN A 233 7.78 -3.23 15.80
CA GLN A 233 9.05 -3.80 15.33
C GLN A 233 8.95 -4.45 13.95
N ASN A 234 7.80 -5.05 13.63
CA ASN A 234 7.57 -5.67 12.32
C ASN A 234 7.22 -4.65 11.22
N SER A 235 6.93 -3.39 11.55
CA SER A 235 6.50 -2.40 10.57
C SER A 235 7.61 -2.03 9.58
N LYS A 236 7.22 -1.79 8.32
CA LYS A 236 8.13 -1.37 7.25
C LYS A 236 8.89 -0.10 7.67
N GLY A 237 10.22 -0.14 7.56
CA GLY A 237 11.15 0.90 7.97
C GLY A 237 11.64 0.80 9.41
N ILE A 238 10.97 0.04 10.27
CA ILE A 238 11.49 -0.32 11.60
C ILE A 238 12.23 -1.65 11.48
N LYS A 239 11.56 -2.67 10.93
CA LYS A 239 12.15 -3.99 10.66
C LYS A 239 13.48 -3.88 9.92
N GLU A 240 14.47 -4.63 10.37
CA GLU A 240 15.79 -4.70 9.75
C GLU A 240 15.68 -5.09 8.26
N GLY A 241 16.54 -4.50 7.43
CA GLY A 241 16.50 -4.68 5.97
C GLY A 241 15.32 -4.00 5.26
N THR A 242 14.42 -3.32 5.97
CA THR A 242 13.29 -2.61 5.33
C THR A 242 13.46 -1.08 5.38
N LYS A 243 13.05 -0.42 4.30
CA LYS A 243 13.02 1.05 4.16
C LYS A 243 11.59 1.54 3.96
N ARG A 244 11.22 2.66 4.59
CA ARG A 244 9.89 3.28 4.37
C ARG A 244 9.79 3.82 2.96
N ALA A 245 8.60 3.73 2.39
CA ALA A 245 8.30 4.40 1.13
C ALA A 245 8.56 5.91 1.24
N ARG A 246 9.02 6.50 0.15
CA ARG A 246 9.20 7.95 0.03
C ARG A 246 7.86 8.66 0.24
N LYS A 247 7.87 9.77 0.97
CA LYS A 247 6.68 10.61 1.13
C LYS A 247 6.35 11.32 -0.19
N ALA A 248 5.07 11.57 -0.43
CA ALA A 248 4.60 12.24 -1.64
C ALA A 248 5.10 13.70 -1.77
N ASP A 249 5.42 14.35 -0.65
CA ASP A 249 5.92 15.73 -0.56
C ASP A 249 7.46 15.82 -0.55
N ALA A 250 8.17 14.69 -0.68
CA ALA A 250 9.64 14.69 -0.65
C ALA A 250 10.22 15.24 -1.96
N PRO A 251 11.33 16.03 -1.93
CA PRO A 251 11.98 16.57 -3.13
C PRO A 251 12.41 15.48 -4.10
N ASP A 252 12.33 15.77 -5.40
CA ASP A 252 12.80 14.87 -6.45
C ASP A 252 14.29 14.59 -6.35
N TYR A 253 14.64 13.34 -6.64
CA TYR A 253 16.02 12.94 -6.66
C TYR A 253 16.72 13.55 -7.88
N PRO A 254 18.04 13.76 -7.80
CA PRO A 254 18.86 14.09 -8.96
C PRO A 254 18.68 13.04 -10.07
N GLU A 255 18.86 13.47 -11.32
CA GLU A 255 18.85 12.58 -12.47
C GLU A 255 19.82 11.39 -12.24
N GLY A 256 19.40 10.18 -12.62
CA GLY A 256 20.19 8.96 -12.40
C GLY A 256 20.12 8.35 -11.00
N ILE A 257 19.61 9.06 -9.98
CA ILE A 257 19.47 8.53 -8.62
C ILE A 257 18.03 8.08 -8.35
N THR A 258 17.86 6.80 -8.02
CA THR A 258 16.55 6.22 -7.68
C THR A 258 16.38 6.03 -6.16
N HIS A 259 15.15 5.80 -5.71
CA HIS A 259 14.88 5.57 -4.28
C HIS A 259 15.59 4.34 -3.73
N ASP A 260 15.75 3.31 -4.56
CA ASP A 260 16.33 2.02 -4.18
C ASP A 260 17.86 2.11 -4.02
N MET A 261 18.50 3.08 -4.69
CA MET A 261 19.93 3.36 -4.54
C MET A 261 20.30 4.04 -3.22
N ILE A 262 19.31 4.57 -2.48
CA ILE A 262 19.56 5.31 -1.23
C ILE A 262 19.30 4.38 -0.04
N PRO A 263 20.31 4.01 0.76
CA PRO A 263 20.11 3.19 1.96
C PRO A 263 19.16 3.77 3.01
N LYS A 264 18.79 2.93 3.98
CA LYS A 264 18.12 3.38 5.21
C LYS A 264 19.02 4.39 5.94
N TYR A 265 18.41 5.36 6.62
CA TYR A 265 19.04 6.49 7.32
C TYR A 265 19.60 7.62 6.45
N ILE A 266 19.80 7.39 5.14
CA ILE A 266 20.22 8.42 4.19
C ILE A 266 18.99 9.13 3.61
N ASN A 267 18.98 10.46 3.66
CA ASN A 267 17.93 11.28 3.10
C ASN A 267 18.52 12.33 2.16
N TYR A 268 17.89 12.53 1.00
CA TYR A 268 18.24 13.61 0.10
C TYR A 268 17.60 14.91 0.57
N ARG A 269 18.44 15.92 0.83
CA ARG A 269 18.01 17.30 0.99
C ARG A 269 18.16 17.95 -0.39
N GLY A 270 17.02 18.21 -1.03
CA GLY A 270 16.93 18.88 -2.32
C GLY A 270 17.47 20.31 -2.28
N LEU A 271 16.94 21.21 -3.12
CA LEU A 271 17.40 22.60 -3.19
C LEU A 271 17.14 23.38 -1.88
N ASP A 272 18.06 23.25 -0.94
CA ASP A 272 18.07 23.89 0.37
C ASP A 272 18.63 25.31 0.24
N LYS A 273 17.87 26.32 0.63
CA LYS A 273 18.32 27.72 0.57
C LYS A 273 19.34 27.97 1.67
N TYR A 274 20.43 28.67 1.36
CA TYR A 274 21.46 29.03 2.32
C TYR A 274 21.98 30.47 2.13
N GLY A 275 22.43 31.05 3.23
CA GLY A 275 22.93 32.43 3.27
C GLY A 275 21.83 33.48 3.09
N THR A 276 22.23 34.75 3.06
CA THR A 276 21.33 35.90 2.85
C THR A 276 21.02 36.16 1.38
N SER A 277 21.77 35.55 0.45
CA SER A 277 21.65 35.77 -1.00
C SER A 277 20.67 34.83 -1.71
N GLY A 278 19.98 33.94 -0.98
CA GLY A 278 19.01 33.01 -1.55
C GLY A 278 19.61 31.89 -2.43
N LYS A 279 20.91 31.61 -2.32
CA LYS A 279 21.55 30.50 -3.04
C LYS A 279 20.98 29.16 -2.57
N THR A 280 20.99 28.16 -3.44
CA THR A 280 20.49 26.83 -3.12
C THR A 280 21.62 25.81 -3.17
N ARG A 281 21.48 24.71 -2.44
CA ARG A 281 22.43 23.60 -2.44
C ARG A 281 21.68 22.30 -2.23
N SER A 282 22.20 21.20 -2.76
CA SER A 282 21.69 19.86 -2.49
C SER A 282 22.77 18.96 -1.92
N TYR A 283 22.36 18.07 -1.02
CA TYR A 283 23.25 17.16 -0.29
C TYR A 283 22.46 15.99 0.30
N PHE A 284 23.16 14.93 0.68
CA PHE A 284 22.61 13.83 1.44
C PHE A 284 22.91 14.01 2.92
N VAL A 285 21.98 13.57 3.76
CA VAL A 285 22.12 13.58 5.22
C VAL A 285 21.91 12.19 5.77
N VAL A 286 22.81 11.76 6.65
CA VAL A 286 22.67 10.55 7.45
C VAL A 286 22.12 10.97 8.82
N GLU A 287 20.89 10.55 9.14
CA GLU A 287 20.21 10.94 10.37
C GLU A 287 19.51 9.74 11.03
N LYS A 288 19.31 9.81 12.36
CA LYS A 288 18.57 8.81 13.17
C LYS A 288 19.18 7.40 13.22
N HIS A 289 20.42 7.25 12.78
CA HIS A 289 21.16 6.01 12.99
C HIS A 289 21.41 5.78 14.49
N PRO A 290 21.28 4.56 15.04
CA PRO A 290 21.54 4.28 16.46
C PRO A 290 22.90 4.78 16.95
N THR A 291 23.97 4.54 16.18
CA THR A 291 25.34 5.00 16.48
C THR A 291 25.44 6.53 16.59
N LEU A 292 24.70 7.30 15.77
CA LEU A 292 24.67 8.76 15.88
C LEU A 292 24.01 9.19 17.20
N ILE A 293 22.89 8.55 17.56
CA ILE A 293 22.14 8.83 18.79
C ILE A 293 23.01 8.50 20.02
N ALA A 294 23.68 7.35 20.01
CA ALA A 294 24.59 6.93 21.08
C ALA A 294 25.75 7.90 21.28
N ASN A 295 26.20 8.56 20.21
CA ASN A 295 27.27 9.57 20.23
C ASN A 295 26.75 11.02 20.34
N ASN A 296 25.49 11.23 20.74
CA ASN A 296 24.86 12.56 20.88
C ASN A 296 24.95 13.46 19.63
N LYS A 297 25.01 12.87 18.44
CA LYS A 297 25.01 13.59 17.15
C LYS A 297 23.63 13.45 16.49
N LYS A 298 23.11 14.57 15.97
CA LYS A 298 21.79 14.59 15.29
C LYS A 298 21.87 14.06 13.86
N ALA A 299 22.92 14.42 13.15
CA ALA A 299 23.10 14.12 11.73
C ALA A 299 24.55 14.29 11.29
N LEU A 300 24.91 13.61 10.20
CA LEU A 300 26.12 13.83 9.40
C LEU A 300 25.72 14.11 7.95
N TYR A 301 26.57 14.80 7.19
CA TYR A 301 26.22 15.31 5.88
C TYR A 301 27.27 14.92 4.85
N SER A 302 26.83 14.63 3.63
CA SER A 302 27.72 14.65 2.47
C SER A 302 28.19 16.09 2.16
N SER A 303 29.08 16.23 1.19
CA SER A 303 29.46 17.54 0.66
C SER A 303 28.23 18.36 0.25
N LYS A 304 28.30 19.65 0.61
CA LYS A 304 27.29 20.67 0.26
C LYS A 304 27.72 21.54 -0.92
N SER A 305 28.89 21.26 -1.50
CA SER A 305 29.46 22.01 -2.61
C SER A 305 28.73 21.71 -3.91
N GLU A 306 28.49 22.73 -4.74
CA GLU A 306 27.98 22.56 -6.11
C GLU A 306 29.00 21.89 -7.03
N LYS A 307 30.29 21.90 -6.67
CA LYS A 307 31.38 21.30 -7.45
C LYS A 307 31.43 19.77 -7.38
N VAL A 308 30.71 19.17 -6.44
CA VAL A 308 30.68 17.72 -6.22
C VAL A 308 29.40 17.18 -6.82
N SER A 309 29.53 16.13 -7.63
CA SER A 309 28.38 15.53 -8.32
C SER A 309 27.38 14.92 -7.33
N PRO A 310 26.10 14.79 -7.69
CA PRO A 310 25.11 14.09 -6.88
C PRO A 310 25.50 12.66 -6.50
N GLU A 311 26.12 11.93 -7.43
CA GLU A 311 26.56 10.54 -7.26
C GLU A 311 27.69 10.46 -6.22
N GLU A 312 28.68 11.33 -6.30
CA GLU A 312 29.76 11.42 -5.31
C GLU A 312 29.22 11.83 -3.93
N LYS A 313 28.25 12.75 -3.86
CA LYS A 313 27.59 13.11 -2.59
C LYS A 313 26.83 11.93 -1.99
N LEU A 314 26.17 11.12 -2.82
CA LEU A 314 25.50 9.90 -2.36
C LEU A 314 26.53 8.90 -1.85
N GLN A 315 27.62 8.69 -2.58
CA GLN A 315 28.70 7.78 -2.17
C GLN A 315 29.30 8.20 -0.82
N GLN A 316 29.58 9.49 -0.62
CA GLN A 316 30.05 10.01 0.67
C GLN A 316 29.07 9.69 1.82
N ALA A 317 27.76 9.79 1.59
CA ALA A 317 26.77 9.43 2.59
C ALA A 317 26.71 7.92 2.85
N ILE A 318 26.91 7.09 1.83
CA ILE A 318 27.03 5.63 1.94
C ILE A 318 28.28 5.27 2.76
N ASP A 319 29.40 5.93 2.51
CA ASP A 319 30.64 5.71 3.25
C ASP A 319 30.46 6.07 4.73
N ILE A 320 29.85 7.24 5.03
CA ILE A 320 29.48 7.62 6.40
C ILE A 320 28.61 6.53 7.05
N LEU A 321 27.61 6.03 6.35
CA LEU A 321 26.73 4.98 6.88
C LEU A 321 27.52 3.68 7.18
N SER A 322 28.49 3.31 6.36
CA SER A 322 29.30 2.11 6.56
C SER A 322 30.11 2.11 7.87
N TYR A 323 30.56 3.28 8.34
CA TYR A 323 31.18 3.43 9.67
C TYR A 323 30.14 3.27 10.77
N LEU A 324 29.00 3.95 10.62
CA LEU A 324 27.94 3.93 11.62
C LEU A 324 27.37 2.52 11.81
N ASP A 325 27.22 1.74 10.73
CA ASP A 325 26.77 0.34 10.75
C ASP A 325 27.75 -0.57 11.52
N LYS A 326 29.05 -0.23 11.56
CA LYS A 326 30.06 -0.90 12.39
C LYS A 326 30.06 -0.44 13.86
N GLY A 327 29.21 0.54 14.21
CA GLY A 327 29.19 1.16 15.53
C GLY A 327 30.25 2.26 15.72
N GLU A 328 30.90 2.70 14.65
CA GLU A 328 31.99 3.68 14.68
C GLU A 328 31.53 5.05 14.14
N MET A 329 32.18 6.12 14.60
CA MET A 329 32.03 7.43 13.99
C MET A 329 33.05 7.58 12.85
N PRO A 330 32.67 8.17 11.70
CA PRO A 330 33.63 8.42 10.64
C PRO A 330 34.77 9.33 11.14
N PRO A 331 35.98 9.17 10.61
CA PRO A 331 37.13 10.00 10.98
C PRO A 331 36.80 11.48 10.76
N SER A 332 37.13 12.31 11.75
CA SER A 332 36.96 13.77 11.69
C SER A 332 38.27 14.39 11.22
N ASP A 333 38.23 15.13 10.10
CA ASP A 333 39.38 15.92 9.61
C ASP A 333 39.70 17.13 10.51
N GLU A 334 38.82 17.47 11.48
CA GLU A 334 39.09 18.56 12.42
C GLU A 334 40.10 18.11 13.48
N PRO A 335 41.28 18.76 13.58
CA PRO A 335 42.24 18.46 14.63
C PRO A 335 41.63 18.79 16.00
N VAL A 336 41.88 17.92 16.99
CA VAL A 336 41.44 18.15 18.36
C VAL A 336 42.24 19.32 18.95
N LEU A 337 41.60 20.48 19.11
CA LEU A 337 42.20 21.67 19.69
C LEU A 337 42.03 21.70 21.22
N PRO A 338 43.00 22.27 21.98
CA PRO A 338 42.84 22.47 23.41
C PRO A 338 41.68 23.42 23.75
N LYS A 339 41.23 23.38 25.01
CA LYS A 339 40.15 24.24 25.50
C LYS A 339 40.47 25.73 25.24
N TYR A 340 39.47 26.49 24.78
CA TYR A 340 39.57 27.92 24.42
C TYR A 340 40.24 28.23 23.07
N TYR A 341 40.71 27.21 22.34
CA TYR A 341 41.30 27.38 21.02
C TYR A 341 40.31 27.05 19.90
N SER A 342 40.38 27.81 18.82
CA SER A 342 39.58 27.58 17.61
C SER A 342 40.35 28.00 16.36
N LEU A 343 40.11 27.29 15.26
CA LEU A 343 40.55 27.67 13.93
C LEU A 343 39.41 28.41 13.22
N ILE A 344 39.68 29.62 12.74
CA ILE A 344 38.71 30.40 11.96
C ILE A 344 39.38 30.95 10.71
N THR A 345 38.61 31.13 9.64
CA THR A 345 39.09 31.85 8.46
C THR A 345 38.62 33.30 8.55
N ALA A 346 39.55 34.26 8.56
CA ALA A 346 39.21 35.68 8.57
C ALA A 346 39.99 36.44 7.50
N ARG A 347 39.26 37.27 6.73
CA ARG A 347 39.83 38.02 5.58
C ARG A 347 40.59 37.11 4.59
N GLY A 348 40.07 35.90 4.37
CA GLY A 348 40.65 34.93 3.43
C GLY A 348 41.89 34.19 3.93
N LYS A 349 42.32 34.39 5.18
CA LYS A 349 43.48 33.70 5.76
C LYS A 349 43.07 32.84 6.97
N PRO A 350 43.72 31.68 7.18
CA PRO A 350 43.49 30.88 8.37
C PRO A 350 44.04 31.61 9.61
N ASN A 351 43.30 31.52 10.71
CA ASN A 351 43.66 32.12 11.98
C ASN A 351 43.47 31.11 13.12
N LEU A 352 44.44 31.06 14.02
CA LEU A 352 44.30 30.43 15.32
C LEU A 352 43.84 31.49 16.32
N VAL A 353 42.80 31.18 17.08
CA VAL A 353 42.18 32.10 18.04
C VAL A 353 42.13 31.44 19.41
N TYR A 354 42.63 32.17 20.40
CA TYR A 354 42.40 31.89 21.81
C TYR A 354 41.31 32.83 22.31
N GLU A 355 40.28 32.27 22.93
CA GLU A 355 39.20 33.03 23.56
C GLU A 355 38.75 32.40 24.88
N ARG A 356 38.96 33.12 25.98
CA ARG A 356 38.54 32.72 27.33
C ARG A 356 37.81 33.86 28.02
N ARG A 357 36.85 33.52 28.86
CA ARG A 357 36.26 34.45 29.84
C ARG A 357 36.76 34.04 31.22
N THR A 358 37.37 34.97 31.95
CA THR A 358 37.81 34.75 33.33
C THR A 358 36.60 34.70 34.27
N GLU A 359 36.81 34.24 35.50
CA GLU A 359 35.75 34.14 36.52
C GLU A 359 35.16 35.52 36.85
N ASP A 360 35.97 36.58 36.76
CA ASP A 360 35.55 37.98 36.91
C ASP A 360 34.83 38.55 35.67
N GLY A 361 34.58 37.72 34.65
CA GLY A 361 33.85 38.09 33.45
C GLY A 361 34.66 38.81 32.37
N VAL A 362 35.96 39.03 32.60
CA VAL A 362 36.88 39.68 31.65
C VAL A 362 37.18 38.75 30.48
N ARG A 363 37.12 39.29 29.25
CA ARG A 363 37.35 38.51 28.02
C ARG A 363 38.81 38.62 27.59
N GLN A 364 39.51 37.49 27.58
CA GLN A 364 40.84 37.35 27.00
C GLN A 364 40.68 36.88 25.55
N ASN A 365 41.26 37.62 24.61
CA ASN A 365 41.22 37.27 23.19
C ASN A 365 42.56 37.56 22.52
N VAL A 366 43.11 36.53 21.88
CA VAL A 366 44.30 36.61 21.03
C VAL A 366 44.00 35.93 19.71
N LYS A 367 44.37 36.59 18.62
CA LYS A 367 44.20 36.08 17.26
C LYS A 367 45.54 36.13 16.53
N MET A 368 45.92 35.00 15.96
CA MET A 368 47.14 34.84 15.18
C MET A 368 46.78 34.38 13.77
N VAL A 369 47.41 34.97 12.75
CA VAL A 369 47.30 34.49 11.36
C VAL A 369 48.23 33.30 11.22
N LEU A 370 47.75 32.22 10.62
CA LEU A 370 48.53 31.03 10.33
C LEU A 370 49.21 31.18 8.95
N PRO A 371 50.46 30.69 8.79
CA PRO A 371 51.09 30.59 7.48
C PRO A 371 50.37 29.57 6.58
N GLU A 372 50.72 29.56 5.29
CA GLU A 372 50.12 28.61 4.32
C GLU A 372 50.45 27.15 4.67
N GLU A 373 51.67 26.92 5.17
CA GLU A 373 52.10 25.64 5.75
C GLU A 373 52.51 25.87 7.21
N TYR A 374 51.99 25.08 8.13
CA TYR A 374 52.27 25.21 9.56
C TYR A 374 52.14 23.87 10.29
N ASP A 375 52.95 23.70 11.34
CA ASP A 375 52.74 22.66 12.35
C ASP A 375 51.79 23.19 13.44
N LEU A 376 50.68 22.49 13.70
CA LEU A 376 49.66 22.97 14.62
C LEU A 376 50.15 23.04 16.07
N ALA A 377 51.03 22.13 16.50
CA ALA A 377 51.55 22.13 17.86
C ALA A 377 52.45 23.35 18.09
N GLU A 378 53.33 23.65 17.12
CA GLU A 378 54.17 24.86 17.15
C GLU A 378 53.31 26.13 17.17
N GLN A 379 52.25 26.19 16.36
CA GLN A 379 51.39 27.38 16.35
C GLN A 379 50.57 27.54 17.64
N LEU A 380 50.22 26.44 18.32
CA LEU A 380 49.59 26.47 19.65
C LEU A 380 50.53 27.05 20.71
N GLU A 381 51.81 26.66 20.70
CA GLU A 381 52.82 27.25 21.58
C GLU A 381 52.99 28.75 21.31
N ARG A 382 53.12 29.15 20.05
CA ARG A 382 53.29 30.56 19.66
C ARG A 382 52.11 31.45 20.03
N ILE A 383 50.88 30.94 19.93
CA ILE A 383 49.71 31.73 20.38
C ILE A 383 49.65 31.77 21.91
N GLN A 384 50.04 30.71 22.62
CA GLN A 384 50.13 30.71 24.08
C GLN A 384 51.14 31.75 24.57
N GLU A 385 52.33 31.84 23.95
CA GLU A 385 53.30 32.91 24.27
C GLU A 385 52.70 34.31 24.12
N LYS A 386 51.85 34.53 23.11
CA LYS A 386 51.14 35.81 22.91
C LYS A 386 50.04 36.04 23.94
N VAL A 387 49.39 34.98 24.40
CA VAL A 387 48.42 35.05 25.50
C VAL A 387 49.13 35.45 26.79
N VAL A 388 50.24 34.79 27.12
CA VAL A 388 51.09 35.08 28.28
C VAL A 388 51.62 36.51 28.22
N ALA A 389 52.16 36.95 27.07
CA ALA A 389 52.68 38.30 26.93
C ALA A 389 51.60 39.41 27.07
N LYS A 390 50.35 39.12 26.69
CA LYS A 390 49.26 40.09 26.72
C LYS A 390 48.53 40.13 28.06
N TYR A 391 48.41 38.98 28.73
CA TYR A 391 47.56 38.81 29.92
C TYR A 391 48.31 38.35 31.16
N GLY A 392 49.60 37.99 31.06
CA GLY A 392 50.44 37.56 32.18
C GLY A 392 50.20 36.12 32.64
N GLU A 393 49.42 35.33 31.90
CA GLU A 393 49.02 33.94 32.20
C GLU A 393 49.40 32.96 31.10
#